data_AF-A0A2V9X2B4-F1
#
_entry.id   AF-A0A2V9X2B4-F1
#
_cell.length_a   1.000
_cell.length_b   1.000
_cell.length_c   1.000
_cell.angle_alpha   90.00
_cell.angle_beta   90.00
_cell.angle_gamma   90.00
#
_symmetry.space_group_name_H-M   'P 1'
#
loop_
_entity.id
_entity.type
_entity.pdbx_description
1 polymer ?
#
loop_
_entity_poly.entity_id
_entity_poly.type
_entity_poly.pdbx_seq_one_letter_code
_entity_poly.pdbx_strand_id
1 'polypeptide(L)'
;MKNAQANLEAARANLEKAKAALVQTKADYDRAVGLTKDDVMSKQQLDLAKSNYDAANASVGAAVANITQAEAQISQKEAAVSVAQTNLDYTVIETRVPISTYS
;
A
#
# COMPACT_ATOMS: atom_id res chain seq x y z
N MET A 1 4.64 -12.23 -11.07
CA MET A 1 4.01 -10.89 -11.18
C MET A 1 2.58 -10.83 -10.67
N LYS A 2 1.64 -11.68 -11.12
CA LYS A 2 0.20 -11.63 -10.73
C LYS A 2 -0.10 -11.45 -9.24
N ASN A 3 0.60 -12.19 -8.36
CA ASN A 3 0.38 -12.10 -6.91
C ASN A 3 0.78 -10.74 -6.31
N ALA A 4 1.84 -10.11 -6.84
CA ALA A 4 2.32 -8.83 -6.32
C ALA A 4 1.40 -7.67 -6.75
N GLN A 5 0.88 -7.72 -7.99
CA GLN A 5 -0.14 -6.78 -8.46
C GLN A 5 -1.46 -6.93 -7.69
N ALA A 6 -1.88 -8.16 -7.39
CA ALA A 6 -3.07 -8.39 -6.56
C ALA A 6 -2.92 -7.81 -5.14
N ASN A 7 -1.74 -7.92 -4.53
CA ASN A 7 -1.45 -7.31 -3.24
C ASN A 7 -1.48 -5.78 -3.30
N LEU A 8 -0.96 -5.17 -4.36
CA LEU A 8 -1.02 -3.72 -4.56
C LEU A 8 -2.47 -3.23 -4.66
N GLU A 9 -3.30 -3.94 -5.43
CA GLU A 9 -4.71 -3.58 -5.60
C GLU A 9 -5.50 -3.74 -4.29
N ALA A 10 -5.24 -4.80 -3.53
CA ALA A 10 -5.81 -4.99 -2.21
C ALA A 10 -5.38 -3.87 -1.23
N ALA A 11 -4.12 -3.45 -1.28
CA ALA A 11 -3.62 -2.35 -0.46
C ALA A 11 -4.29 -1.00 -0.83
N ARG A 12 -4.51 -0.75 -2.13
CA ARG A 12 -5.25 0.42 -2.63
C ARG A 12 -6.71 0.41 -2.17
N ALA A 13 -7.39 -0.74 -2.27
CA ALA A 13 -8.76 -0.88 -1.77
C ALA A 13 -8.84 -0.62 -0.25
N ASN A 14 -7.86 -1.11 0.51
CA ASN A 14 -7.76 -0.85 1.95
C ASN A 14 -7.53 0.64 2.26
N LEU A 15 -6.71 1.33 1.45
CA LEU A 15 -6.52 2.78 1.58
C LEU A 15 -7.84 3.54 1.35
N GLU A 16 -8.59 3.20 0.32
CA GLU A 16 -9.88 3.86 0.05
C GLU A 16 -10.89 3.61 1.18
N LYS A 17 -10.94 2.38 1.71
CA LYS A 17 -11.75 2.07 2.89
C LYS A 17 -11.31 2.89 4.11
N ALA A 18 -10.00 3.03 4.35
CA ALA A 18 -9.47 3.82 5.47
C ALA A 18 -9.79 5.32 5.30
N LYS A 19 -9.70 5.86 4.07
CA LYS A 19 -10.10 7.24 3.77
C LYS A 19 -11.59 7.47 4.01
N ALA A 20 -12.44 6.54 3.57
CA ALA A 20 -13.87 6.63 3.83
C ALA A 20 -14.17 6.63 5.35
N ALA A 21 -13.50 5.77 6.11
CA ALA A 21 -13.59 5.76 7.56
C ALA A 21 -13.12 7.09 8.18
N LEU A 22 -12.02 7.67 7.69
CA LEU A 22 -11.53 8.98 8.13
C LEU A 22 -12.54 10.10 7.88
N VAL A 23 -13.18 10.13 6.71
CA VAL A 23 -14.20 11.12 6.39
C VAL A 23 -15.39 10.98 7.34
N GLN A 24 -15.84 9.75 7.60
CA GLN A 24 -16.92 9.47 8.52
C GLN A 24 -16.59 9.92 9.95
N THR A 25 -15.44 9.51 10.49
CA THR A 25 -15.04 9.87 11.85
C THR A 25 -14.77 11.36 12.00
N LYS A 26 -14.30 12.03 10.94
CA LYS A 26 -14.18 13.48 10.91
C LYS A 26 -15.54 14.17 11.05
N ALA A 27 -16.52 13.74 10.25
CA ALA A 27 -17.86 14.30 10.31
C ALA A 27 -18.51 14.06 11.68
N ASP A 28 -18.25 12.91 12.30
CA ASP A 28 -18.75 12.60 13.64
C ASP A 28 -18.05 13.45 14.72
N TYR A 29 -16.74 13.69 14.59
CA TYR A 29 -16.01 14.62 15.46
C TYR A 29 -16.51 16.06 15.32
N ASP A 30 -16.69 16.56 14.10
CA ASP A 30 -17.20 17.91 13.85
C ASP A 30 -18.62 18.08 14.43
N ARG A 31 -19.47 17.05 14.29
CA ARG A 31 -20.81 17.02 14.90
C ARG A 31 -20.74 17.00 16.43
N ALA A 32 -19.85 16.19 16.99
CA ALA A 32 -19.57 16.14 18.42
C ALA A 32 -19.13 17.51 18.97
N VAL A 33 -18.26 18.24 18.27
CA VAL A 33 -17.84 19.59 18.65
C VAL A 33 -19.04 20.54 18.72
N GLY A 34 -19.94 20.48 17.74
CA GLY A 34 -21.17 21.26 17.75
C GLY A 34 -22.08 20.93 18.94
N LEU A 35 -22.39 19.64 19.13
CA LEU A 35 -23.28 19.18 20.20
C LEU A 35 -22.71 19.44 21.60
N THR A 36 -21.39 19.41 21.78
CA THR A 36 -20.76 19.80 23.06
C THR A 36 -20.84 21.30 23.31
N LYS A 37 -20.80 22.15 22.27
CA LYS A 37 -21.03 23.60 22.45
C LYS A 37 -22.46 23.92 22.86
N ASP A 38 -23.42 23.11 22.41
CA ASP A 38 -24.83 23.22 22.78
C ASP A 38 -25.17 22.52 24.11
N ASP A 39 -24.15 22.08 24.88
CA ASP A 39 -24.27 21.30 26.13
C ASP A 39 -25.08 19.98 26.00
N VAL A 40 -25.30 19.51 24.78
CA VAL A 40 -26.01 18.25 24.48
C VAL A 40 -25.11 17.04 24.70
N MET A 41 -23.80 17.20 24.52
CA MET A 41 -22.83 16.10 24.54
C MET A 41 -21.67 16.37 25.50
N SER A 42 -21.31 15.38 26.31
CA SER A 42 -20.23 15.51 27.29
C SER A 42 -18.85 15.63 26.64
N LYS A 43 -17.90 16.28 27.33
CA LYS A 43 -16.49 16.35 26.90
C LYS A 43 -15.87 14.97 26.66
N GLN A 44 -16.26 13.98 27.47
CA GLN A 44 -15.77 12.61 27.35
C GLN A 44 -16.19 11.96 26.01
N GLN A 45 -17.41 12.23 25.55
CA GLN A 45 -17.88 11.77 24.24
C GLN A 45 -17.18 12.51 23.09
N LEU A 46 -16.87 13.80 23.26
CA LEU A 46 -16.10 14.57 22.28
C LEU A 46 -14.66 14.04 22.15
N ASP A 47 -14.01 13.76 23.28
CA ASP A 47 -12.66 13.20 23.31
C ASP A 47 -12.64 11.80 22.66
N LEU A 48 -13.68 10.99 22.88
CA LEU A 48 -13.83 9.70 22.19
C LEU A 48 -13.97 9.88 20.68
N ALA A 49 -14.79 10.82 20.21
CA ALA A 49 -14.94 11.10 18.79
C ALA A 49 -13.62 11.57 18.16
N LYS A 50 -12.86 12.41 18.88
CA LYS A 50 -11.52 12.85 18.46
C LYS A 50 -10.55 11.67 18.35
N SER A 51 -10.51 10.81 19.36
CA SER A 51 -9.66 9.62 19.36
C SER A 51 -9.97 8.69 18.18
N ASN A 52 -11.25 8.52 17.86
CA ASN A 52 -11.67 7.73 16.69
C ASN A 52 -11.23 8.38 15.37
N TYR A 53 -11.29 9.71 15.25
CA TYR A 53 -10.76 10.43 14.10
C TYR A 53 -9.24 10.26 13.96
N ASP A 54 -8.50 10.42 15.06
CA ASP A 54 -7.04 10.27 15.07
C ASP A 54 -6.63 8.83 14.71
N ALA A 55 -7.36 7.82 15.22
CA ALA A 55 -7.15 6.42 14.89
C ALA A 55 -7.43 6.12 13.40
N ALA A 56 -8.48 6.71 12.83
CA ALA A 56 -8.77 6.59 11.40
C ALA A 56 -7.68 7.24 10.55
N ASN A 57 -7.15 8.39 10.99
CA ASN A 57 -6.07 9.08 10.29
C ASN A 57 -4.77 8.26 10.32
N ALA A 58 -4.43 7.67 11.48
CA ALA A 58 -3.32 6.74 11.59
C ALA A 58 -3.51 5.51 10.68
N SER A 59 -4.74 5.00 10.58
CA SER A 59 -5.07 3.88 9.69
C SER A 59 -4.85 4.22 8.21
N VAL A 60 -5.16 5.44 7.78
CA VAL A 60 -4.84 5.92 6.43
C VAL A 60 -3.33 5.94 6.21
N GLY A 61 -2.55 6.46 7.17
CA GLY A 61 -1.10 6.47 7.10
C GLY A 61 -0.50 5.05 6.98
N ALA A 62 -1.00 4.11 7.76
CA ALA A 62 -0.61 2.69 7.68
C ALA A 62 -0.95 2.08 6.31
N ALA A 63 -2.13 2.39 5.76
CA ALA A 63 -2.53 1.91 4.44
C ALA A 63 -1.63 2.47 3.31
N VAL A 64 -1.24 3.75 3.40
CA VAL A 64 -0.26 4.35 2.47
C VAL A 64 1.09 3.63 2.55
N ALA A 65 1.59 3.39 3.76
CA ALA A 65 2.86 2.68 3.95
C ALA A 65 2.82 1.25 3.35
N ASN A 66 1.68 0.56 3.49
CA ASN A 66 1.48 -0.76 2.89
C ASN A 66 1.52 -0.73 1.35
N ILE A 67 0.96 0.32 0.73
CA ILE A 67 1.06 0.50 -0.73
C ILE A 67 2.52 0.67 -1.14
N THR A 68 3.27 1.56 -0.47
CA THR A 68 4.69 1.78 -0.77
C THR A 68 5.49 0.47 -0.64
N GLN A 69 5.20 -0.34 0.38
CA GLN A 69 5.83 -1.65 0.55
C GLN A 69 5.47 -2.62 -0.59
N ALA A 70 4.20 -2.67 -1.01
CA ALA A 70 3.76 -3.51 -2.12
C ALA A 70 4.41 -3.10 -3.45
N GLU A 71 4.53 -1.79 -3.71
CA GLU A 71 5.22 -1.26 -4.89
C GLU A 71 6.71 -1.62 -4.90
N ALA A 72 7.39 -1.49 -3.76
CA ALA A 72 8.78 -1.91 -3.63
C ALA A 72 8.98 -3.41 -3.90
N GLN A 73 8.05 -4.26 -3.44
CA GLN A 73 8.09 -5.70 -3.73
C GLN A 73 7.90 -6.01 -5.22
N ILE A 74 7.05 -5.26 -5.93
CA ILE A 74 6.88 -5.41 -7.38
C ILE A 74 8.19 -5.07 -8.10
N SER A 75 8.79 -3.91 -7.78
CA SER A 75 10.05 -3.47 -8.39
C SER A 75 11.20 -4.45 -8.17
N GLN A 76 11.34 -5.02 -6.97
CA GLN A 76 12.34 -6.07 -6.70
C GLN A 76 12.11 -7.33 -7.54
N LYS A 77 10.85 -7.75 -7.72
CA LYS A 77 10.53 -8.93 -8.53
C LYS A 77 10.75 -8.68 -10.02
N GLU A 78 10.48 -7.47 -10.51
CA GLU A 78 10.80 -7.05 -11.87
C GLU A 78 12.30 -7.07 -12.14
N ALA A 79 13.10 -6.52 -11.24
CA ALA A 79 14.56 -6.57 -11.35
C ALA A 79 15.09 -8.01 -11.37
N ALA A 80 14.58 -8.88 -10.49
CA ALA A 80 15.00 -10.29 -10.44
C ALA A 80 14.66 -11.05 -11.73
N VAL A 81 13.48 -10.79 -12.33
CA VAL A 81 13.08 -11.40 -13.60
C VAL A 81 13.94 -10.86 -14.74
N SER A 82 14.22 -9.56 -14.78
CA SER A 82 15.11 -8.96 -15.78
C SER A 82 16.51 -9.56 -15.73
N VAL A 83 17.10 -9.74 -14.54
CA VAL A 83 18.41 -10.37 -14.38
C VAL A 83 18.39 -11.84 -14.84
N ALA A 84 17.34 -12.58 -14.50
CA ALA A 84 17.18 -13.97 -14.94
C ALA A 84 17.04 -14.08 -16.47
N GLN A 85 16.35 -13.14 -17.12
CA GLN A 85 16.25 -13.04 -18.58
C GLN A 85 17.59 -12.70 -19.23
N THR A 86 18.31 -11.71 -18.71
CA THR A 86 19.64 -11.35 -19.22
C THR A 86 20.62 -12.52 -19.12
N ASN A 87 20.61 -13.27 -18.01
CA ASN A 87 21.44 -14.46 -17.85
C ASN A 87 21.05 -15.57 -18.83
N LEU A 88 19.75 -15.78 -19.10
CA LEU A 88 19.30 -16.76 -20.09
C LEU A 88 19.74 -16.36 -21.50
N ASP A 89 19.60 -15.09 -21.88
CA ASP A 89 20.04 -14.57 -23.18
C ASP A 89 21.56 -14.70 -23.35
N TYR A 90 22.35 -14.40 -22.31
CA TYR A 90 23.80 -14.59 -22.34
C TYR A 90 24.19 -16.07 -22.48
N THR A 91 23.45 -16.97 -21.83
CA THR A 91 23.72 -18.41 -21.89
C THR A 91 23.40 -18.99 -23.28
N VAL A 92 22.40 -18.45 -23.99
CA VAL A 92 22.07 -18.86 -25.36
C VAL A 92 23.09 -18.35 -26.38
N ILE A 93 23.72 -17.19 -26.15
CA ILE A 93 24.72 -16.62 -27.05
C ILE A 93 26.08 -17.35 -26.91
N GLU A 94 26.47 -17.76 -25.69
CA GLU A 94 27.72 -18.54 -25.50
C GLU A 94 27.59 -20.01 -25.93
N THR A 95 26.39 -20.58 -25.99
CA THR A 95 26.19 -21.98 -26.45
C THR A 95 26.21 -22.15 -27.98
N ARG A 96 26.61 -21.12 -28.74
CA ARG A 96 26.77 -21.20 -30.20
C ARG A 96 28.12 -20.66 -30.68
N VAL A 97 29.22 -21.10 -30.06
CA VAL A 97 30.51 -21.14 -30.75
C VAL A 97 30.80 -22.60 -31.13
N PRO A 98 30.53 -23.03 -32.38
CA PRO A 98 31.04 -24.31 -32.84
C PRO A 98 32.55 -24.16 -32.99
N ILE A 99 33.32 -24.65 -32.02
CA ILE A 99 34.74 -24.92 -32.27
C ILE A 99 34.79 -26.19 -33.14
N SER A 100 34.55 -25.98 -34.42
CA SER A 100 34.85 -26.92 -35.48
C SER A 100 36.38 -27.08 -35.52
N THR A 101 36.81 -28.31 -35.27
CA THR A 101 38.09 -28.94 -35.63
C THR A 101 39.02 -28.14 -36.55
N TYR A 102 40.30 -28.06 -36.21
CA TYR A 102 41.38 -28.20 -37.18
C TYR A 102 42.59 -28.90 -36.55
N SER A 103 43.07 -29.91 -37.30
CA SER A 103 44.27 -30.77 -37.23
C SER A 103 45.27 -30.65 -36.09
#